data_AF-A0A7C5DCG2-F1
#
_entry.id   AF-A0A7C5DCG2-F1
#
_cell.length_a   1.000
_cell.length_b   1.000
_cell.length_c   1.000
_cell.angle_alpha   90.00
_cell.angle_beta   90.00
_cell.angle_gamma   90.00
#
_symmetry.space_group_name_H-M   'P 1'
#
loop_
_entity.id
_entity.type
_entity.pdbx_description
1 polymer ?
#
loop_
_entity_poly.entity_id
_entity_poly.type
_entity_poly.pdbx_seq_one_letter_code
_entity_poly.pdbx_strand_id
1 'polypeptide(L)' 'MITPRLVELLFSAASIQRWNDYPRMVDLVELDKQAHKFVIAYFLAKIENDDEINMYHLIEAGIFEFLRRV' A
#
# COMPACT_ATOMS: atom_id res chain seq x y z
N MET A 1 -9.30 -18.47 3.68
CA MET A 1 -8.68 -18.59 5.03
C MET A 1 -7.42 -17.75 5.06
N ILE A 2 -7.18 -17.02 6.15
CA ILE A 2 -5.91 -16.33 6.37
C ILE A 2 -4.86 -17.39 6.69
N THR A 3 -3.76 -17.43 5.93
CA THR A 3 -2.66 -18.39 6.13
C THR A 3 -1.54 -17.75 6.95
N PRO A 4 -0.76 -18.53 7.71
CA PRO A 4 0.41 -18.00 8.42
C PRO A 4 1.37 -17.24 7.50
N ARG A 5 1.58 -17.76 6.28
CA ARG A 5 2.41 -17.12 5.25
C ARG A 5 1.91 -15.72 4.86
N LEU A 6 0.60 -15.51 4.79
CA LEU A 6 0.04 -14.18 4.50
C LEU A 6 0.34 -13.22 5.65
N VAL A 7 0.24 -13.68 6.90
CA VAL A 7 0.55 -12.87 8.09
C VAL A 7 2.03 -12.50 8.14
N GLU A 8 2.92 -13.46 7.84
CA GLU A 8 4.37 -13.20 7.76
C GLU A 8 4.71 -12.15 6.70
N LEU A 9 4.05 -12.19 5.54
CA LEU A 9 4.24 -11.19 4.49
C LEU A 9 3.79 -9.81 4.97
N LEU A 10 2.61 -9.69 5.58
CA LEU A 10 2.13 -8.42 6.15
C LEU A 10 3.08 -7.88 7.24
N PHE A 11 3.56 -8.76 8.11
CA PHE A 11 4.50 -8.40 9.16
C PHE A 11 5.84 -7.93 8.59
N SER A 12 6.33 -8.60 7.54
CA SER A 12 7.58 -8.22 6.85
C SER A 12 7.45 -6.83 6.23
N ALA A 13 6.34 -6.55 5.55
CA ALA A 13 6.05 -5.23 4.99
C ALA A 13 6.02 -4.12 6.04
N ALA A 14 5.46 -4.41 7.22
CA ALA A 14 5.42 -3.50 8.35
C ALA A 14 6.77 -3.36 9.07
N SER A 15 7.78 -4.17 8.73
CA SER A 15 9.10 -4.17 9.35
C SER A 15 10.21 -3.66 8.40
N ILE A 16 10.00 -3.73 7.08
CA ILE A 16 10.98 -3.25 6.09
C ILE A 16 11.06 -1.73 6.15
N GLN A 17 12.18 -1.25 6.66
CA GLN A 17 12.49 0.16 6.78
C GLN A 17 12.79 0.80 5.42
N ARG A 18 12.24 2.00 5.20
CA ARG A 18 12.44 2.82 4.00
C ARG A 18 13.13 4.14 4.34
N TRP A 19 13.63 4.80 3.28
CA TRP A 19 14.40 6.04 3.38
C TRP A 19 15.77 5.90 4.06
N ASN A 20 16.41 4.73 3.92
CA ASN A 20 17.67 4.42 4.60
C ASN A 20 18.89 5.15 4.03
N ASP A 21 18.77 5.78 2.86
CA ASP A 21 19.89 6.44 2.17
C ASP A 21 20.23 7.82 2.77
N TYR A 22 19.38 8.37 3.65
CA TYR A 22 19.56 9.68 4.29
C TYR A 22 19.22 9.60 5.80
N PRO A 23 19.70 10.56 6.62
CA PRO A 23 19.24 10.69 8.00
C PRO A 23 17.71 10.81 8.04
N ARG A 24 17.07 9.87 8.76
CA ARG A 24 15.61 9.80 8.81
C ARG A 24 15.08 10.64 9.96
N MET A 25 14.15 11.54 9.63
CA MET A 25 13.42 12.37 10.59
C MET A 25 12.20 11.65 11.18
N VAL A 26 11.77 10.56 10.53
CA VAL A 26 10.58 9.76 10.89
C VAL A 26 10.81 8.31 10.48
N ASP A 27 10.27 7.39 11.27
CA ASP A 27 10.24 5.96 10.92
C ASP A 27 9.22 5.72 9.81
N LEU A 28 9.72 5.25 8.67
CA LEU A 28 8.89 4.88 7.52
C LEU A 28 9.14 3.43 7.18
N VAL A 29 8.06 2.68 7.02
CA VAL A 29 8.10 1.28 6.55
C VAL A 29 7.51 1.13 5.15
N GLU A 30 7.73 -0.03 4.53
CA GLU A 30 7.20 -0.31 3.19
C GLU A 30 5.67 -0.20 3.15
N LEU A 31 5.00 -0.64 4.22
CA LEU A 31 3.55 -0.49 4.36
C LEU A 31 3.11 0.97 4.23
N ASP A 32 3.76 1.90 4.94
CA ASP A 32 3.42 3.34 4.88
C ASP A 32 3.60 3.89 3.47
N LYS A 33 4.71 3.52 2.82
CA LYS A 33 5.03 3.96 1.45
C LYS A 33 3.97 3.50 0.44
N GLN A 34 3.49 2.27 0.57
CA GLN A 34 2.44 1.76 -0.31
C GLN A 34 1.07 2.36 0.02
N ALA A 35 0.71 2.42 1.31
CA ALA A 35 -0.54 3.00 1.78
C ALA A 35 -0.71 4.46 1.31
N HIS A 36 0.35 5.26 1.40
CA HIS A 36 0.30 6.66 0.96
C HIS A 36 -0.06 6.80 -0.53
N LYS A 37 0.54 5.97 -1.40
CA LYS A 37 0.22 5.94 -2.83
C LYS A 37 -1.24 5.54 -3.08
N PHE A 38 -1.74 4.55 -2.35
CA PHE A 38 -3.13 4.10 -2.51
C PHE A 38 -4.15 5.10 -2.02
N VAL A 39 -3.88 5.78 -0.92
CA VAL A 39 -4.75 6.84 -0.42
C VAL A 39 -4.86 7.97 -1.43
N ILE A 40 -3.74 8.37 -2.06
CA ILE A 40 -3.76 9.37 -3.14
C ILE A 40 -4.62 8.87 -4.32
N ALA A 41 -4.38 7.65 -4.81
CA ALA A 41 -5.15 7.10 -5.92
C ALA A 41 -6.65 7.00 -5.61
N TYR A 42 -7.01 6.59 -4.39
CA TYR A 42 -8.38 6.54 -3.92
C TYR A 42 -9.04 7.92 -3.91
N PHE A 43 -8.34 8.93 -3.39
CA PHE A 43 -8.86 10.30 -3.38
C PHE A 43 -9.02 10.86 -4.79
N LEU A 44 -8.05 10.65 -5.68
CA LEU A 44 -8.16 11.06 -7.08
C LEU A 44 -9.37 10.42 -7.74
N ALA A 45 -9.53 9.11 -7.62
CA ALA A 45 -10.69 8.39 -8.15
C ALA A 45 -12.03 8.93 -7.60
N LYS A 46 -12.09 9.29 -6.31
CA LYS A 46 -13.27 9.90 -5.71
C LYS A 46 -13.54 11.33 -6.18
N ILE A 47 -12.50 12.11 -6.46
CA ILE A 47 -12.62 13.50 -6.91
C ILE A 47 -13.08 13.56 -8.37
N GLU A 48 -12.56 12.70 -9.23
CA GLU A 48 -13.01 12.61 -10.64
C GLU A 48 -14.51 12.30 -10.72
N ASN A 49 -15.05 11.54 -9.74
CA ASN A 49 -16.47 11.21 -9.62
C ASN A 49 -17.07 10.67 -10.93
N ASP A 50 -16.27 9.88 -11.64
CA ASP A 50 -16.59 9.23 -12.90
C ASP A 50 -17.14 7.83 -12.63
N ASP A 51 -18.33 7.55 -13.17
CA ASP A 51 -19.02 6.26 -13.04
C ASP A 51 -18.26 5.11 -13.73
N GLU A 52 -17.29 5.41 -14.60
CA GLU A 52 -16.42 4.42 -15.22
C GLU A 52 -15.34 3.87 -14.27
N ILE A 53 -15.06 4.55 -13.16
CA ILE A 53 -14.02 4.14 -12.22
C ILE A 53 -14.55 3.06 -11.26
N ASN A 54 -14.12 1.81 -11.49
CA ASN A 54 -14.41 0.73 -10.57
C ASN A 54 -13.55 0.82 -9.29
N MET A 55 -14.15 1.37 -8.23
CA MET A 55 -13.50 1.52 -6.92
C MET A 55 -13.08 0.20 -6.27
N TYR A 56 -13.81 -0.90 -6.51
CA TYR A 56 -13.42 -2.22 -6.00
C TYR A 56 -12.13 -2.70 -6.65
N HIS A 57 -12.06 -2.59 -7.97
CA HIS A 57 -10.87 -2.97 -8.72
C HIS A 57 -9.67 -2.11 -8.36
N LEU A 58 -9.87 -0.82 -8.08
CA LEU A 58 -8.80 0.07 -7.59
C LEU A 58 -8.21 -0.43 -6.26
N ILE A 59 -9.07 -0.82 -5.31
CA ILE A 59 -8.64 -1.33 -4.00
C ILE A 59 -7.92 -2.67 -4.17
N GLU A 60 -8.46 -3.58 -4.99
CA GLU A 60 -7.83 -4.87 -5.29
C GLU A 60 -6.45 -4.67 -5.93
N ALA A 61 -6.36 -3.85 -6.97
CA ALA A 61 -5.10 -3.51 -7.63
C ALA A 61 -4.08 -2.95 -6.63
N GLY A 62 -4.54 -2.17 -5.65
CA GLY A 62 -3.65 -1.67 -4.62
C GLY A 62 -3.13 -2.74 -3.67
N ILE A 63 -4.00 -3.65 -3.22
CA ILE A 63 -3.58 -4.78 -2.40
C ILE A 63 -2.59 -5.66 -3.19
N PHE A 64 -2.86 -5.95 -4.47
CA PHE A 64 -1.98 -6.76 -5.30
C PHE A 64 -0.61 -6.11 -5.53
N GLU A 65 -0.57 -4.81 -5.83
CA GLU A 65 0.68 -4.09 -6.00
C GLU A 65 1.49 -4.00 -4.70
N PHE A 66 0.82 -3.90 -3.54
CA PHE A 66 1.48 -4.02 -2.24
C PHE A 66 2.08 -5.41 -2.03
N LEU A 67 1.29 -6.48 -2.20
CA LEU A 67 1.74 -7.85 -2.01
C LEU A 67 2.87 -8.25 -2.98
N ARG A 68 2.95 -7.62 -4.16
CA ARG A 68 4.02 -7.85 -5.15
C ARG A 68 5.35 -7.19 -4.74
N ARG A 69 5.32 -6.14 -3.92
CA ARG A 69 6.51 -5.33 -3.56
C ARG A 69 7.19 -5.77 -2.26
N VAL A 70 6.48 -6.55 -1.46
CA VAL A 70 6.95 -7.14 -0.20
C VAL A 70 7.57 -8.50 -0.52
#